data_AF-A0A0A1VRS3-F1
#
_entry.id   AF-A0A0A1VRS3-F1
#
_cell.length_a   1.000
_cell.length_b   1.000
_cell.length_c   1.000
_cell.angle_alpha   90.00
_cell.angle_beta   90.00
_cell.angle_gamma   90.00
#
_symmetry.space_group_name_H-M   'P 1'
#
loop_
_entity.id
_entity.type
_entity.pdbx_description
1 polymer ?
#
loop_
_entity_poly.entity_id
_entity_poly.type
_entity_poly.pdbx_seq_one_letter_code
_entity_poly.pdbx_strand_id
1 'polypeptide(L)'
;MLPSGVVSFAPGETSKVITVNVQGDTTVELNENFTVTLSNATNGATITTATATGTIENDDVAIPTLAIAATSANQTEGNSGSKAFTFTVTRAVNTTGSNNVNWAVTGSGSNPANATDFVGGVLPSGTVSFAAGETSKVITVNVQGDTTVELNETFTVTLSNATNGATITTATATGTINNDDFIGILVRTPLREPLEQMP
;
A
#
# COMPACT_ATOMS: atom_id res chain seq x y z
N MET A 1 -23.19 -22.39 -19.95
CA MET A 1 -24.60 -22.56 -20.37
C MET A 1 -25.48 -22.28 -19.17
N LEU A 2 -26.61 -21.60 -19.34
CA LEU A 2 -27.54 -21.34 -18.24
C LEU A 2 -28.27 -22.64 -17.83
N PRO A 3 -28.62 -22.82 -16.55
CA PRO A 3 -29.32 -24.01 -16.08
C PRO A 3 -30.72 -24.10 -16.70
N SER A 4 -31.16 -25.32 -17.01
CA SER A 4 -32.51 -25.62 -17.52
C SER A 4 -32.97 -26.97 -16.97
N GLY A 5 -34.29 -27.20 -16.89
CA GLY A 5 -34.83 -28.45 -16.38
C GLY A 5 -36.32 -28.61 -16.64
N VAL A 6 -36.89 -29.67 -16.08
CA VAL A 6 -38.32 -29.99 -16.15
C VAL A 6 -38.88 -30.03 -14.73
N VAL A 7 -40.05 -29.43 -14.54
CA VAL A 7 -40.83 -29.54 -13.30
C VAL A 7 -42.00 -30.48 -13.55
N SER A 8 -42.10 -31.54 -12.75
CA SER A 8 -43.17 -32.54 -12.84
C SER A 8 -44.07 -32.46 -11.61
N PHE A 9 -45.38 -32.48 -11.82
CA PHE A 9 -46.37 -32.53 -10.74
C PHE A 9 -47.00 -33.93 -10.69
N ALA A 10 -46.98 -34.56 -9.52
CA ALA A 10 -47.74 -35.77 -9.24
C ALA A 10 -49.22 -35.42 -9.00
N PRO A 11 -50.15 -36.41 -9.09
CA PRO A 11 -51.55 -36.17 -8.78
C PRO A 11 -51.75 -35.53 -7.41
N GLY A 12 -52.46 -34.40 -7.38
CA GLY A 12 -52.74 -33.64 -6.16
C GLY A 12 -51.67 -32.63 -5.74
N GLU A 13 -50.50 -32.59 -6.38
CA GLU A 13 -49.51 -31.55 -6.11
C GLU A 13 -49.89 -30.22 -6.79
N THR A 14 -49.85 -29.13 -6.05
CA THR A 14 -50.20 -27.79 -6.53
C THR A 14 -49.03 -26.82 -6.52
N SER A 15 -47.87 -27.21 -5.99
CA SER A 15 -46.66 -26.40 -5.96
C SER A 15 -45.39 -27.24 -6.11
N LYS A 16 -44.38 -26.63 -6.73
CA LYS A 16 -43.01 -27.14 -6.84
C LYS A 16 -42.05 -25.95 -6.73
N VAL A 17 -40.86 -26.22 -6.20
CA VAL A 17 -39.77 -25.24 -6.12
C VAL A 17 -38.79 -25.51 -7.25
N ILE A 18 -38.40 -24.44 -7.96
CA ILE A 18 -37.25 -24.44 -8.86
C ILE A 18 -36.11 -23.75 -8.11
N THR A 19 -34.99 -24.45 -7.94
CA THR A 19 -33.78 -23.88 -7.34
C THR A 19 -32.80 -23.50 -8.44
N VAL A 20 -32.38 -22.23 -8.44
CA VAL A 20 -31.29 -21.73 -9.28
C VAL A 20 -30.13 -21.42 -8.35
N ASN A 21 -29.04 -22.15 -8.49
CA ASN A 21 -27.81 -21.88 -7.73
C ASN A 21 -26.98 -20.85 -8.48
N VAL A 22 -26.52 -19.83 -7.76
CA VAL A 22 -25.59 -18.82 -8.26
C VAL A 22 -24.20 -19.09 -7.69
N GLN A 23 -23.17 -18.73 -8.44
CA GLN A 23 -21.78 -18.85 -7.98
C GLN A 23 -21.37 -17.52 -7.36
N GLY A 24 -21.05 -17.51 -6.07
CA GLY A 24 -20.46 -16.34 -5.42
C GLY A 24 -18.96 -16.26 -5.67
N ASP A 25 -18.42 -15.05 -5.62
CA ASP A 25 -16.98 -14.82 -5.59
C ASP A 25 -16.59 -13.68 -4.63
N THR A 26 -15.60 -12.86 -4.96
CA THR A 26 -15.09 -11.75 -4.12
C THR A 26 -14.92 -10.44 -4.89
N THR A 27 -15.38 -10.42 -6.14
CA THR A 27 -15.25 -9.30 -7.05
C THR A 27 -16.39 -8.34 -6.78
N VAL A 28 -16.05 -7.10 -6.50
CA VAL A 28 -17.10 -6.07 -6.34
C VAL A 28 -17.73 -5.79 -7.68
N GLU A 29 -19.01 -6.13 -7.78
CA GLU A 29 -19.83 -6.02 -8.97
C GLU A 29 -21.11 -5.22 -8.68
N LEU A 30 -21.87 -4.93 -9.72
CA LEU A 30 -23.23 -4.40 -9.55
C LEU A 30 -24.20 -5.56 -9.37
N ASN A 31 -25.36 -5.31 -8.74
CA ASN A 31 -26.44 -6.29 -8.71
C ASN A 31 -26.82 -6.70 -10.14
N GLU A 32 -27.02 -8.00 -10.33
CA GLU A 32 -27.32 -8.61 -11.63
C GLU A 32 -28.71 -9.24 -11.63
N ASN A 33 -29.31 -9.42 -12.80
CA ASN A 33 -30.62 -10.04 -12.92
C ASN A 33 -30.57 -11.28 -13.81
N PHE A 34 -31.37 -12.28 -13.46
CA PHE A 34 -31.66 -13.43 -14.31
C PHE A 34 -33.17 -13.64 -14.47
N THR A 35 -33.57 -14.32 -15.53
CA THR A 35 -34.97 -14.64 -15.80
C THR A 35 -35.14 -16.15 -15.91
N VAL A 36 -36.13 -16.70 -15.19
CA VAL A 36 -36.62 -18.06 -15.37
C VAL A 36 -37.84 -18.01 -16.28
N THR A 37 -37.82 -18.77 -17.36
CA THR A 37 -38.94 -18.84 -18.32
C THR A 37 -39.53 -20.24 -18.37
N LEU A 38 -40.80 -20.37 -18.03
CA LEU A 38 -41.59 -21.58 -18.23
C LEU A 38 -41.98 -21.69 -19.70
N SER A 39 -41.91 -22.91 -20.23
CA SER A 39 -42.30 -23.23 -21.61
C SER A 39 -42.79 -24.67 -21.69
N ASN A 40 -43.40 -25.03 -22.83
CA ASN A 40 -43.77 -26.41 -23.16
C ASN A 40 -44.66 -27.10 -22.11
N ALA A 41 -45.70 -26.41 -21.63
CA ALA A 41 -46.70 -27.01 -20.74
C ALA A 41 -47.42 -28.18 -21.44
N THR A 42 -47.68 -29.25 -20.70
CA THR A 42 -48.30 -30.49 -21.19
C THR A 42 -49.65 -30.74 -20.52
N ASN A 43 -50.38 -31.76 -20.98
CA ASN A 43 -51.63 -32.23 -20.37
C ASN A 43 -52.73 -31.14 -20.23
N GLY A 44 -52.78 -30.20 -21.18
CA GLY A 44 -53.77 -29.12 -21.19
C GLY A 44 -53.51 -27.99 -20.19
N ALA A 45 -52.38 -28.00 -19.47
CA ALA A 45 -52.00 -26.89 -18.61
C ALA A 45 -51.72 -25.62 -19.44
N THR A 46 -52.14 -24.48 -18.91
CA THR A 46 -51.88 -23.16 -19.51
C THR A 46 -50.89 -22.39 -18.64
N ILE A 47 -49.83 -21.86 -19.25
CA ILE A 47 -48.88 -20.97 -18.56
C ILE A 47 -49.49 -19.57 -18.54
N THR A 48 -49.90 -19.10 -17.37
CA THR A 48 -50.47 -17.76 -17.19
C THR A 48 -49.39 -16.70 -16.93
N THR A 49 -48.31 -17.08 -16.25
CA THR A 49 -47.13 -16.25 -16.02
C THR A 49 -45.90 -17.03 -16.43
N ALA A 50 -45.34 -16.68 -17.60
CA ALA A 50 -44.23 -17.44 -18.18
C ALA A 50 -42.88 -17.09 -17.57
N THR A 51 -42.72 -15.89 -17.03
CA THR A 51 -41.40 -15.39 -16.61
C THR A 51 -41.41 -14.93 -15.16
N ALA A 52 -40.35 -15.24 -14.45
CA ALA A 52 -40.00 -14.65 -13.16
C ALA A 52 -38.56 -14.14 -13.21
N THR A 53 -38.33 -12.93 -12.67
CA THR A 53 -36.99 -12.34 -12.56
C THR A 53 -36.45 -12.55 -11.17
N GLY A 54 -35.21 -13.03 -11.06
CA GLY A 54 -34.42 -13.03 -9.84
C GLY A 54 -33.30 -11.99 -9.93
N THR A 55 -32.87 -11.49 -8.78
CA THR A 55 -31.72 -10.59 -8.64
C THR A 55 -30.62 -11.30 -7.86
N ILE A 56 -29.40 -11.17 -8.34
CA ILE A 56 -28.16 -11.55 -7.65
C ILE A 56 -27.66 -10.26 -7.01
N GLU A 57 -27.73 -10.18 -5.69
CA GLU A 57 -27.26 -9.02 -4.94
C GLU A 57 -25.76 -9.17 -4.68
N ASN A 58 -24.97 -8.14 -5.03
CA ASN A 58 -23.55 -8.11 -4.71
C ASN A 58 -23.37 -7.89 -3.20
N ASP A 59 -22.75 -8.85 -2.53
CA ASP A 59 -22.35 -8.76 -1.12
C ASP A 59 -20.84 -8.53 -0.94
N ASP A 60 -20.09 -8.35 -2.04
CA ASP A 60 -18.66 -8.12 -2.02
C ASP A 60 -18.26 -6.69 -1.65
N VAL A 61 -17.14 -6.56 -0.93
CA VAL A 61 -16.62 -5.29 -0.41
C VAL A 61 -15.24 -4.99 -0.97
N ALA A 62 -15.07 -3.77 -1.47
CA ALA A 62 -13.78 -3.29 -1.95
C ALA A 62 -12.80 -3.14 -0.76
N ILE A 63 -11.71 -3.90 -0.76
CA ILE A 63 -10.70 -3.87 0.29
C ILE A 63 -9.67 -2.76 0.01
N PRO A 64 -9.40 -1.83 0.95
CA PRO A 64 -8.36 -0.83 0.76
C PRO A 64 -6.99 -1.48 0.56
N THR A 65 -6.16 -0.91 -0.32
CA THR A 65 -4.76 -1.32 -0.48
C THR A 65 -3.82 -0.21 -0.06
N LEU A 66 -2.67 -0.58 0.52
CA LEU A 66 -1.62 0.34 0.97
C LEU A 66 -0.27 -0.03 0.35
N ALA A 67 0.43 0.96 -0.17
CA ALA A 67 1.77 0.80 -0.75
C ALA A 67 2.68 1.96 -0.32
N ILE A 68 3.96 1.67 -0.05
CA ILE A 68 4.97 2.70 0.22
C ILE A 68 5.96 2.82 -0.96
N ALA A 69 6.40 4.05 -1.24
CA ALA A 69 7.48 4.34 -2.18
C ALA A 69 8.39 5.44 -1.64
N ALA A 70 9.70 5.33 -1.91
CA ALA A 70 10.64 6.41 -1.67
C ALA A 70 10.36 7.58 -2.64
N THR A 71 10.25 8.80 -2.13
CA THR A 71 10.02 10.00 -2.96
C THR A 71 11.19 10.97 -2.95
N SER A 72 11.90 11.09 -1.82
CA SER A 72 13.18 11.78 -1.74
C SER A 72 13.97 11.11 -0.63
N ALA A 73 14.63 10.00 -0.96
CA ALA A 73 15.30 9.16 0.03
C ALA A 73 16.70 8.68 -0.43
N ASN A 74 17.32 9.38 -1.37
CA ASN A 74 18.70 9.14 -1.78
C ASN A 74 19.40 10.50 -1.85
N GLN A 75 20.15 10.84 -0.80
CA GLN A 75 20.78 12.14 -0.64
C GLN A 75 21.93 12.06 0.37
N THR A 76 22.73 13.13 0.47
CA THR A 76 23.79 13.19 1.49
C THR A 76 23.22 13.48 2.87
N GLU A 77 23.96 13.17 3.94
CA GLU A 77 23.60 13.54 5.32
C GLU A 77 23.92 15.00 5.65
N GLY A 78 25.00 15.53 5.07
CA GLY A 78 25.49 16.89 5.31
C GLY A 78 26.18 17.03 6.66
N ASN A 79 26.97 18.10 6.80
CA ASN A 79 27.91 18.21 7.92
C ASN A 79 27.30 18.56 9.30
N SER A 80 26.00 18.88 9.35
CA SER A 80 25.31 19.28 10.59
C SER A 80 23.78 19.32 10.40
N GLY A 81 23.05 19.36 11.51
CA GLY A 81 21.59 19.48 11.51
C GLY A 81 20.91 18.19 11.09
N SER A 82 19.83 18.28 10.31
CA SER A 82 19.14 17.09 9.81
C SER A 82 18.62 17.28 8.39
N LYS A 83 18.56 16.19 7.64
CA LYS A 83 17.92 16.15 6.31
C LYS A 83 16.71 15.22 6.30
N ALA A 84 15.66 15.69 5.65
CA ALA A 84 14.39 14.99 5.54
C ALA A 84 14.43 13.99 4.39
N PHE A 85 14.35 12.71 4.71
CA PHE A 85 14.13 11.62 3.77
C PHE A 85 12.63 11.32 3.75
N THR A 86 11.99 11.39 2.58
CA THR A 86 10.54 11.27 2.45
C THR A 86 10.13 10.01 1.70
N PHE A 87 9.07 9.40 2.22
CA PHE A 87 8.43 8.21 1.67
C PHE A 87 6.93 8.47 1.58
N THR A 88 6.33 8.23 0.42
CA THR A 88 4.88 8.37 0.25
C THR A 88 4.21 7.03 0.45
N VAL A 89 3.21 7.01 1.33
CA VAL A 89 2.27 5.91 1.49
C VAL A 89 1.01 6.24 0.69
N THR A 90 0.63 5.37 -0.24
CA THR A 90 -0.55 5.50 -1.09
C THR A 90 -1.63 4.52 -0.65
N ARG A 91 -2.87 4.99 -0.61
CA ARG A 91 -4.09 4.22 -0.37
C ARG A 91 -4.96 4.18 -1.62
N ALA A 92 -5.41 2.99 -2.02
CA ALA A 92 -6.23 2.78 -3.21
C ALA A 92 -7.38 1.80 -2.99
N VAL A 93 -8.15 1.52 -4.05
CA VAL A 93 -9.32 0.62 -4.14
C VAL A 93 -10.54 1.08 -3.33
N ASN A 94 -10.39 1.34 -2.03
CA ASN A 94 -11.46 1.85 -1.18
C ASN A 94 -10.94 2.95 -0.24
N THR A 95 -11.58 4.11 -0.29
CA THR A 95 -11.24 5.30 0.50
C THR A 95 -12.37 5.79 1.40
N THR A 96 -13.51 5.11 1.48
CA THR A 96 -14.74 5.65 2.12
C THR A 96 -14.69 5.69 3.66
N GLY A 97 -13.71 5.05 4.29
CA GLY A 97 -13.48 5.09 5.75
C GLY A 97 -12.05 5.51 6.12
N SER A 98 -11.66 5.32 7.38
CA SER A 98 -10.27 5.54 7.83
C SER A 98 -9.42 4.27 7.75
N ASN A 99 -8.12 4.40 7.53
CA ASN A 99 -7.15 3.30 7.70
C ASN A 99 -5.91 3.82 8.43
N ASN A 100 -5.39 3.02 9.36
CA ASN A 100 -4.09 3.26 9.98
C ASN A 100 -3.10 2.19 9.51
N VAL A 101 -1.82 2.54 9.44
CA VAL A 101 -0.73 1.60 9.20
C VAL A 101 0.49 2.03 10.00
N ASN A 102 1.12 1.09 10.68
CA ASN A 102 2.35 1.35 11.42
C ASN A 102 3.54 1.32 10.44
N TRP A 103 4.60 2.05 10.78
CA TRP A 103 5.85 2.02 10.05
C TRP A 103 7.05 2.04 11.00
N ALA A 104 8.15 1.41 10.60
CA ALA A 104 9.40 1.42 11.34
C ALA A 104 10.61 1.40 10.38
N VAL A 105 11.69 2.05 10.80
CA VAL A 105 12.98 2.06 10.12
C VAL A 105 13.86 0.94 10.68
N THR A 106 14.56 0.25 9.79
CA THR A 106 15.65 -0.68 10.14
C THR A 106 16.82 -0.48 9.19
N GLY A 107 18.05 -0.58 9.67
CA GLY A 107 19.23 -0.67 8.81
C GLY A 107 19.14 -1.84 7.82
N SER A 108 19.67 -1.67 6.61
CA SER A 108 19.63 -2.69 5.57
C SER A 108 20.86 -2.61 4.65
N GLY A 109 21.00 -3.58 3.73
CA GLY A 109 22.12 -3.60 2.78
C GLY A 109 23.46 -3.99 3.41
N SER A 110 24.56 -3.67 2.71
CA SER A 110 25.92 -4.03 3.13
C SER A 110 26.49 -3.11 4.22
N ASN A 111 26.07 -1.85 4.23
CA ASN A 111 26.38 -0.87 5.27
C ASN A 111 25.05 -0.38 5.86
N PRO A 112 24.52 -1.05 6.89
CA PRO A 112 23.23 -0.71 7.45
C PRO A 112 23.33 0.51 8.34
N ALA A 113 22.51 1.53 8.06
CA ALA A 113 22.33 2.64 8.99
C ALA A 113 21.79 2.13 10.33
N ASN A 114 22.28 2.71 11.41
CA ASN A 114 21.96 2.40 12.79
C ASN A 114 21.27 3.60 13.47
N ALA A 115 21.15 3.56 14.80
CA ALA A 115 20.40 4.57 15.54
C ALA A 115 21.06 5.96 15.55
N THR A 116 22.40 6.04 15.41
CA THR A 116 23.16 7.31 15.45
C THR A 116 22.90 8.20 14.25
N ASP A 117 22.53 7.61 13.12
CA ASP A 117 22.40 8.32 11.83
C ASP A 117 21.04 9.01 11.72
N PHE A 118 20.19 8.88 12.74
CA PHE A 118 18.87 9.49 12.81
C PHE A 118 18.75 10.43 14.00
N VAL A 119 17.96 11.49 13.80
CA VAL A 119 17.69 12.48 14.85
C VAL A 119 17.13 11.81 16.10
N GLY A 120 17.79 12.05 17.23
CA GLY A 120 17.42 11.50 18.54
C GLY A 120 18.13 10.21 18.90
N GLY A 121 19.03 9.69 18.06
CA GLY A 121 19.83 8.51 18.38
C GLY A 121 18.99 7.23 18.48
N VAL A 122 17.91 7.13 17.69
CA VAL A 122 16.96 6.02 17.68
C VAL A 122 16.52 5.72 16.25
N LEU A 123 16.20 4.45 15.95
CA LEU A 123 15.56 4.10 14.68
C LEU A 123 14.10 4.63 14.66
N PRO A 124 13.73 5.51 13.71
CA PRO A 124 12.41 6.13 13.71
C PRO A 124 11.28 5.13 13.43
N SER A 125 10.12 5.37 14.05
CA SER A 125 8.89 4.61 13.81
C SER A 125 7.66 5.47 14.08
N GLY A 126 6.49 4.99 13.66
CA GLY A 126 5.23 5.68 13.93
C GLY A 126 4.02 5.03 13.27
N THR A 127 2.95 5.81 13.16
CA THR A 127 1.71 5.40 12.50
C THR A 127 1.30 6.46 11.48
N VAL A 128 0.91 6.00 10.30
CA VAL A 128 0.22 6.82 9.28
C VAL A 128 -1.27 6.59 9.42
N SER A 129 -2.05 7.68 9.44
CA SER A 129 -3.51 7.64 9.51
C SER A 129 -4.13 8.33 8.31
N PHE A 130 -4.97 7.60 7.58
CA PHE A 130 -5.83 8.11 6.51
C PHE A 130 -7.23 8.33 7.06
N ALA A 131 -7.76 9.53 6.88
CA ALA A 131 -9.18 9.82 7.01
C ALA A 131 -9.95 9.34 5.76
N ALA A 132 -11.28 9.45 5.80
CA ALA A 132 -12.11 9.18 4.64
C ALA A 132 -11.73 10.10 3.46
N GLY A 133 -11.61 9.52 2.27
CA GLY A 133 -11.24 10.20 1.03
C GLY A 133 -9.74 10.43 0.82
N GLU A 134 -8.90 10.27 1.85
CA GLU A 134 -7.46 10.49 1.70
C GLU A 134 -6.78 9.31 0.98
N THR A 135 -5.96 9.64 -0.02
CA THR A 135 -5.29 8.66 -0.90
C THR A 135 -3.77 8.64 -0.75
N SER A 136 -3.17 9.65 -0.10
CA SER A 136 -1.73 9.65 0.17
C SER A 136 -1.37 10.32 1.49
N LYS A 137 -0.26 9.86 2.07
CA LYS A 137 0.40 10.44 3.26
C LYS A 137 1.91 10.34 3.09
N VAL A 138 2.64 11.23 3.76
CA VAL A 138 4.10 11.25 3.71
C VAL A 138 4.67 10.87 5.07
N ILE A 139 5.56 9.88 5.08
CA ILE A 139 6.46 9.58 6.18
C ILE A 139 7.73 10.40 5.96
N THR A 140 8.16 11.12 7.00
CA THR A 140 9.43 11.85 7.00
C THR A 140 10.37 11.22 8.03
N VAL A 141 11.52 10.78 7.56
CA VAL A 141 12.63 10.24 8.35
C VAL A 141 13.73 11.29 8.34
N ASN A 142 14.10 11.82 9.50
CA ASN A 142 15.15 12.83 9.61
C ASN A 142 16.49 12.16 9.90
N VAL A 143 17.40 12.20 8.93
CA VAL A 143 18.79 11.76 9.06
C VAL A 143 19.60 12.88 9.71
N GLN A 144 20.42 12.53 10.68
CA GLN A 144 21.29 13.46 11.40
C GLN A 144 22.57 13.66 10.59
N GLY A 145 22.93 14.92 10.34
CA GLY A 145 24.19 15.24 9.69
C GLY A 145 25.33 15.39 10.69
N ASP A 146 26.51 14.93 10.35
CA ASP A 146 27.74 15.10 11.12
C ASP A 146 28.99 15.15 10.22
N THR A 147 30.20 15.05 10.79
CA THR A 147 31.47 15.19 10.03
C THR A 147 32.34 13.94 10.06
N THR A 148 31.76 12.81 10.48
CA THR A 148 32.43 11.52 10.61
C THR A 148 32.56 10.93 9.22
N VAL A 149 33.75 10.44 8.88
CA VAL A 149 33.95 9.78 7.59
C VAL A 149 33.42 8.36 7.68
N GLU A 150 32.35 8.09 6.95
CA GLU A 150 31.64 6.82 6.91
C GLU A 150 31.51 6.30 5.46
N LEU A 151 30.92 5.12 5.30
CA LEU A 151 30.52 4.62 3.98
C LEU A 151 29.10 5.08 3.67
N ASN A 152 28.69 5.03 2.41
CA ASN A 152 27.27 5.17 2.09
C ASN A 152 26.49 4.03 2.75
N GLU A 153 25.39 4.40 3.40
CA GLU A 153 24.57 3.49 4.19
C GLU A 153 23.15 3.38 3.65
N THR A 154 22.47 2.30 4.02
CA THR A 154 21.08 2.06 3.62
C THR A 154 20.19 1.70 4.80
N PHE A 155 18.94 2.13 4.72
CA PHE A 155 17.87 1.76 5.63
C PHE A 155 16.58 1.44 4.88
N THR A 156 15.69 0.69 5.53
CA THR A 156 14.38 0.32 4.98
C THR A 156 13.28 0.83 5.90
N VAL A 157 12.28 1.50 5.33
CA VAL A 157 11.00 1.79 5.99
C VAL A 157 10.04 0.66 5.68
N THR A 158 9.50 0.02 6.73
CA THR A 158 8.58 -1.12 6.61
C THR A 158 7.21 -0.77 7.17
N LEU A 159 6.16 -0.90 6.36
CA LEU A 159 4.76 -0.82 6.77
C LEU A 159 4.31 -2.13 7.44
N SER A 160 3.48 -2.02 8.49
CA SER A 160 2.92 -3.16 9.20
C SER A 160 1.57 -2.83 9.86
N ASN A 161 0.85 -3.85 10.32
CA ASN A 161 -0.34 -3.68 11.16
C ASN A 161 -1.40 -2.73 10.55
N ALA A 162 -1.70 -2.90 9.27
CA ALA A 162 -2.75 -2.14 8.61
C ALA A 162 -4.12 -2.46 9.24
N THR A 163 -4.92 -1.44 9.52
CA THR A 163 -6.23 -1.59 10.18
C THR A 163 -7.40 -1.61 9.19
N ASN A 164 -8.57 -2.01 9.67
CA ASN A 164 -9.83 -2.03 8.92
C ASN A 164 -9.74 -2.83 7.61
N GLY A 165 -9.08 -4.00 7.69
CA GLY A 165 -8.98 -4.97 6.60
C GLY A 165 -8.07 -4.56 5.45
N ALA A 166 -7.36 -3.43 5.53
CA ALA A 166 -6.51 -2.98 4.44
C ALA A 166 -5.35 -3.97 4.17
N THR A 167 -5.10 -4.23 2.89
CA THR A 167 -4.00 -5.09 2.44
C THR A 167 -2.77 -4.24 2.11
N ILE A 168 -1.62 -4.58 2.68
CA ILE A 168 -0.34 -3.96 2.30
C ILE A 168 0.18 -4.66 1.04
N THR A 169 0.12 -3.99 -0.10
CA THR A 169 0.56 -4.53 -1.42
C THR A 169 2.03 -4.22 -1.70
N THR A 170 2.59 -3.18 -1.07
CA THR A 170 4.03 -2.91 -1.07
C THR A 170 4.42 -2.47 0.34
N ALA A 171 5.16 -3.32 1.04
CA ALA A 171 5.44 -3.13 2.46
C ALA A 171 6.70 -2.32 2.73
N THR A 172 7.65 -2.25 1.79
CA THR A 172 8.97 -1.68 2.06
C THR A 172 9.39 -0.65 1.03
N ALA A 173 10.12 0.36 1.49
CA ALA A 173 10.86 1.29 0.65
C ALA A 173 12.22 1.60 1.27
N THR A 174 13.25 1.73 0.44
CA THR A 174 14.64 1.91 0.87
C THR A 174 15.06 3.38 0.78
N GLY A 175 15.83 3.83 1.76
CA GLY A 175 16.60 5.07 1.73
C GLY A 175 18.11 4.79 1.68
N THR A 176 18.86 5.70 1.04
CA THR A 176 20.32 5.68 0.92
C THR A 176 20.90 7.00 1.43
N ILE A 177 21.71 6.89 2.49
CA ILE A 177 22.46 8.00 3.07
C ILE A 177 23.83 8.01 2.37
N ASN A 178 24.15 9.11 1.69
CA ASN A 178 25.44 9.26 1.01
C ASN A 178 26.38 10.05 1.91
N ASN A 179 27.52 9.47 2.25
CA ASN A 179 28.58 10.15 3.00
C ASN A 179 29.14 11.29 2.13
N ASP A 180 29.09 12.53 2.61
CA ASP A 180 29.74 13.70 2.01
C ASP A 180 30.99 14.18 2.76
N ASP A 181 31.43 13.44 3.77
CA ASP A 181 32.62 13.74 4.55
C ASP A 181 33.91 13.12 4.00
N PHE A 182 35.01 13.83 4.23
CA PHE A 182 36.34 13.42 3.80
C PHE A 182 37.39 13.87 4.82
N ILE A 183 38.52 13.14 4.89
CA ILE A 183 39.67 13.59 5.68
C ILE A 183 40.28 14.81 5.00
N GLY A 184 40.03 15.99 5.57
CA GLY A 184 40.64 17.23 5.12
C GLY A 184 42.15 17.24 5.41
N ILE A 185 42.98 16.99 4.40
CA ILE A 185 44.40 17.34 4.48
C ILE A 185 44.51 18.85 4.28
N LEU A 186 44.78 19.58 5.36
CA LEU A 186 45.13 20.99 5.29
C LEU A 186 46.51 21.14 4.63
N VAL A 187 46.56 21.33 3.32
CA VAL A 187 47.81 21.78 2.66
C VAL A 187 47.99 23.25 3.00
N ARG A 188 48.70 23.53 4.10
CA ARG A 188 49.26 24.87 4.32
C ARG A 188 50.32 25.07 3.24
N THR A 189 50.05 25.93 2.27
CA THR A 189 51.11 26.48 1.44
C THR A 189 52.17 27.07 2.37
N PRO A 190 53.46 26.68 2.26
CA PRO A 190 54.49 27.24 3.13
C PRO A 190 54.51 28.76 2.94
N LEU A 191 54.57 29.50 4.06
CA LEU A 191 54.79 30.94 4.04
C LEU A 191 56.07 31.19 3.24
N ARG A 192 55.95 31.89 2.11
CA ARG A 192 57.11 32.36 1.37
C ARG A 192 57.69 33.52 2.18
N GLU A 193 58.74 33.24 2.95
CA GLU A 193 59.51 34.30 3.61
C GLU A 193 59.94 35.34 2.55
N PRO A 194 59.71 36.65 2.77
CA PRO A 194 60.14 37.65 1.83
C PRO A 194 61.67 37.67 1.79
N LEU A 195 62.24 37.60 0.59
CA LEU A 195 63.67 37.83 0.37
C LEU A 195 63.98 39.27 0.82
N GLU A 196 64.64 39.44 1.97
CA GLU A 196 65.38 40.66 2.28
C GLU A 196 66.40 40.89 1.17
N GLN A 197 66.21 41.95 0.38
CA GLN A 197 67.28 42.49 -0.44
C GLN A 197 68.27 43.18 0.49
N MET A 198 69.44 42.57 0.67
CA MET A 198 70.62 43.23 1.23
C MET A 198 71.26 44.14 0.15
N PRO A 199 71.88 45.26 0.57
CA PRO A 199 72.11 46.46 -0.25
C PRO A 199 73.15 46.31 -1.37
#